data_AF-A0AAE0VDR2-F1
#
_entry.id   AF-A0AAE0VDR2-F1
#
_cell.length_a   1.000
_cell.length_b   1.000
_cell.length_c   1.000
_cell.angle_alpha   90.00
_cell.angle_beta   90.00
_cell.angle_gamma   90.00
#
_symmetry.space_group_name_H-M   'P 1'
#
loop_
_entity.id
_entity.type
_entity.pdbx_description
1 polymer ?
#
loop_
_entity_poly.entity_id
_entity_poly.type
_entity_poly.pdbx_seq_one_letter_code
_entity_poly.pdbx_strand_id
1 'polypeptide(L)'
;MAVVANPGLDRSVVMVGQMVVDFAKRMDMGVVNTYFQKREEHRVTYKSGGRRTQVDYILCRRGNLKEISDCKVVVGESVARQHRMVVCRMTLIGCKKKRSKIEIKKKTKWWKLKKEECCEEFRQKLRQALGGQVVLPDDWETTAEVIRETGRKVLGVSSGRRKEDKETWWWNEEVQDSIQRKRLAKKKWDIDRTEENRQEYKELQHRVKREVSKAKQKAYDELYTRLDTREGEKDLYRLARQRDRDGKDVQQLRVIKDRDGRVLTSEKSVQRRWKEYFEELMIEENEREKVERQLVLRTSRWRSGSV
;
A
#
# COMPACT_ATOMS: atom_id res chain seq x y z
N MET A 1 18.34 21.64 -22.39
CA MET A 1 18.13 20.81 -23.61
C MET A 1 17.27 21.66 -24.54
N ALA A 2 17.87 22.21 -25.59
CA ALA A 2 17.17 23.07 -26.53
C ALA A 2 16.23 22.22 -27.38
N VAL A 3 14.94 22.58 -27.40
CA VAL A 3 13.98 22.00 -28.32
C VAL A 3 14.11 22.78 -29.61
N VAL A 4 14.75 22.18 -30.61
CA VAL A 4 14.67 22.66 -32.00
C VAL A 4 13.19 22.53 -32.40
N ALA A 5 12.51 23.67 -32.50
CA ALA A 5 11.13 23.75 -32.92
C ALA A 5 11.04 23.36 -34.41
N ASN A 6 10.36 22.25 -34.69
CA ASN A 6 10.05 21.85 -36.06
C ASN A 6 8.87 22.71 -36.54
N PRO A 7 8.95 23.45 -37.68
CA PRO A 7 7.97 24.48 -38.03
C PRO A 7 6.56 23.99 -38.43
N GLY A 8 6.26 22.70 -38.31
CA GLY A 8 5.01 22.08 -38.78
C GLY A 8 4.14 21.42 -37.70
N LEU A 9 4.44 21.60 -36.41
CA LEU A 9 3.65 21.02 -35.31
C LEU A 9 2.65 22.04 -34.74
N ASP A 10 1.38 21.63 -34.67
CA ASP A 10 0.24 22.39 -34.13
C ASP A 10 0.55 22.96 -32.73
N ARG A 11 0.27 24.26 -32.50
CA ARG A 11 0.62 25.01 -31.28
C ARG A 11 0.05 24.37 -29.99
N SER A 12 -1.03 23.62 -30.11
CA SER A 12 -1.66 22.87 -29.01
C SER A 12 -0.83 21.68 -28.53
N VAL A 13 -0.16 20.95 -29.43
CA VAL A 13 0.71 19.81 -29.09
C VAL A 13 1.94 20.29 -28.30
N VAL A 14 2.43 21.48 -28.63
CA VAL A 14 3.54 22.13 -27.93
C VAL A 14 3.16 22.48 -26.48
N MET A 15 1.94 22.96 -26.25
CA MET A 15 1.45 23.36 -24.92
C MET A 15 1.29 22.16 -23.97
N VAL A 16 0.66 21.06 -24.42
CA VAL A 16 0.46 19.86 -23.59
C VAL A 16 1.80 19.19 -23.26
N GLY A 17 2.72 19.13 -24.23
CA GLY A 17 4.08 18.66 -23.99
C GLY A 17 4.84 19.52 -22.98
N GLN A 18 4.67 20.85 -23.07
CA GLN A 18 5.31 21.78 -22.15
C GLN A 18 4.78 21.63 -20.71
N MET A 19 3.48 21.40 -20.52
CA MET A 19 2.89 21.17 -19.19
C MET A 19 3.47 19.93 -18.49
N VAL A 20 3.70 18.84 -19.23
CA VAL A 20 4.32 17.62 -18.68
C VAL A 20 5.77 17.88 -18.25
N VAL A 21 6.51 18.65 -19.05
CA VAL A 21 7.89 19.05 -18.74
C VAL A 21 7.93 19.97 -17.51
N ASP A 22 7.01 20.93 -17.43
CA ASP A 22 6.91 21.86 -16.30
C ASP A 22 6.54 21.15 -15.00
N PHE A 23 5.62 20.18 -15.07
CA PHE A 23 5.28 19.31 -13.95
C PHE A 23 6.48 18.49 -13.49
N ALA A 24 7.21 17.86 -14.42
CA ALA A 24 8.40 17.09 -14.10
C ALA A 24 9.50 17.96 -13.45
N LYS A 25 9.67 19.20 -13.93
CA LYS A 25 10.61 20.16 -13.34
C LYS A 25 10.21 20.56 -11.92
N ARG A 26 8.92 20.82 -11.67
CA ARG A 26 8.42 21.27 -10.37
C ARG A 26 8.46 20.17 -9.30
N MET A 27 8.24 18.92 -9.71
CA MET A 27 8.21 17.76 -8.82
C MET A 27 9.56 17.02 -8.70
N ASP A 28 10.63 17.60 -9.28
CA ASP A 28 11.96 16.99 -9.36
C ASP A 28 11.92 15.54 -9.91
N MET A 29 11.22 15.38 -11.04
CA MET A 29 11.09 14.11 -11.75
C MET A 29 11.89 14.15 -13.07
N GLY A 30 12.37 12.99 -13.48
CA GLY A 30 12.96 12.74 -14.79
C GLY A 30 12.01 11.89 -15.65
N VAL A 31 11.92 12.23 -16.93
CA VAL A 31 11.20 11.43 -17.94
C VAL A 31 12.09 10.27 -18.36
N VAL A 32 11.82 9.08 -17.84
CA VAL A 32 12.72 7.92 -17.96
C VAL A 32 12.97 7.54 -19.42
N ASN A 33 11.95 7.60 -20.26
CA ASN A 33 12.03 7.23 -21.67
C ASN A 33 13.04 8.09 -22.47
N THR A 34 13.36 9.31 -22.03
CA THR A 34 14.29 10.21 -22.76
C THR A 34 15.75 9.98 -22.40
N TYR A 35 16.06 9.26 -21.31
CA TYR A 35 17.43 9.01 -20.87
C TYR A 35 18.13 7.87 -21.62
N PHE A 36 17.37 7.00 -22.30
CA PHE A 36 17.91 5.84 -23.00
C PHE A 36 17.78 6.01 -24.52
N GLN A 37 18.89 5.90 -25.23
CA GLN A 37 18.88 5.94 -26.70
C GLN A 37 18.40 4.59 -27.24
N LYS A 38 17.22 4.59 -27.87
CA LYS A 38 16.58 3.40 -28.46
C LYS A 38 16.28 3.59 -29.95
N ARG A 39 16.21 2.47 -30.68
CA ARG A 39 15.71 2.40 -32.07
C ARG A 39 14.28 2.96 -32.13
N GLU A 40 13.90 3.57 -33.26
CA GLU A 40 12.61 4.23 -33.45
C GLU A 40 11.42 3.29 -33.12
N GLU A 41 11.52 2.03 -33.53
CA GLU A 41 10.52 0.99 -33.27
C GLU A 41 10.26 0.75 -31.78
N HIS A 42 11.31 0.86 -30.96
CA HIS A 42 11.28 0.68 -29.50
C HIS A 42 11.01 1.99 -28.74
N ARG A 43 10.69 3.08 -29.45
CA ARG A 43 10.33 4.40 -28.91
C ARG A 43 8.85 4.73 -29.11
N VAL A 44 8.26 4.26 -30.21
CA VAL A 44 6.85 4.51 -30.56
C VAL A 44 5.93 3.74 -29.61
N THR A 45 5.08 4.44 -28.86
CA THR A 45 4.10 3.84 -27.93
C THR A 45 2.70 3.80 -28.51
N TYR A 46 2.40 4.63 -29.51
CA TYR A 46 1.11 4.69 -30.19
C TYR A 46 1.27 4.57 -31.71
N LYS A 47 0.44 3.73 -32.35
CA LYS A 47 0.38 3.56 -33.80
C LYS A 47 -1.07 3.48 -34.28
N SER A 48 -1.47 4.40 -35.16
CA SER A 48 -2.79 4.38 -35.80
C SER A 48 -2.71 5.01 -37.18
N GLY A 49 -3.30 4.37 -38.20
CA GLY A 49 -3.43 4.92 -39.56
C GLY A 49 -2.10 5.39 -40.19
N GLY A 50 -1.00 4.66 -39.99
CA GLY A 50 0.33 5.03 -40.50
C GLY A 50 1.08 6.08 -39.68
N ARG A 51 0.42 6.75 -38.72
CA ARG A 51 1.05 7.67 -37.77
C ARG A 51 1.65 6.91 -36.60
N ARG A 52 2.86 7.32 -36.20
CA ARG A 52 3.64 6.74 -35.10
C ARG A 52 4.01 7.85 -34.13
N THR A 53 3.57 7.75 -32.88
CA THR A 53 3.86 8.76 -31.85
C THR A 53 4.27 8.11 -30.54
N GLN A 54 4.91 8.90 -29.68
CA GLN A 54 5.21 8.53 -28.31
C GLN A 54 4.30 9.36 -27.39
N VAL A 55 3.45 8.70 -26.63
CA VAL A 55 2.48 9.34 -25.73
C VAL A 55 2.53 8.76 -24.31
N ASP A 56 3.12 7.57 -24.15
CA ASP A 56 3.24 6.89 -22.86
C ASP A 56 4.65 7.12 -22.28
N TYR A 57 4.70 7.75 -21.10
CA TYR A 57 5.95 8.11 -20.43
C TYR A 57 5.98 7.57 -19.00
N ILE A 58 7.15 7.08 -18.58
CA ILE A 58 7.41 6.74 -17.19
C ILE A 58 8.15 7.91 -16.54
N LEU A 59 7.61 8.42 -15.44
CA LEU A 59 8.25 9.47 -14.63
C LEU A 59 8.85 8.84 -13.36
N CYS A 60 10.09 9.20 -13.05
CA CYS A 60 10.76 8.78 -11.82
C CYS A 60 11.34 9.99 -11.09
N ARG A 61 11.45 9.95 -9.76
CA ARG A 61 12.17 11.01 -9.02
C ARG A 61 13.63 11.06 -9.46
N ARG A 62 14.21 12.26 -9.56
CA ARG A 62 15.61 12.40 -10.00
C ARG A 62 16.59 11.64 -9.13
N GLY A 63 16.37 11.60 -7.82
CA GLY A 63 17.18 10.81 -6.88
C GLY A 63 17.20 9.31 -7.16
N ASN A 64 16.13 8.77 -7.75
CA ASN A 64 15.95 7.36 -8.05
C ASN A 64 16.31 7.01 -9.51
N LEU A 65 16.71 7.98 -10.34
CA LEU A 65 17.14 7.70 -11.72
C LEU A 65 18.34 6.73 -11.77
N LYS A 66 19.21 6.74 -10.76
CA LYS A 66 20.35 5.81 -10.63
C LYS A 66 19.92 4.36 -10.45
N GLU A 67 18.69 4.12 -9.99
CA GLU A 67 18.13 2.78 -9.78
C GLU A 67 17.52 2.23 -11.08
N ILE A 68 17.33 3.08 -12.10
CA ILE A 68 16.77 2.67 -13.38
C ILE A 68 17.90 2.21 -14.31
N SER A 69 17.77 0.99 -14.81
CA SER A 69 18.77 0.35 -15.67
C SER A 69 18.38 0.37 -17.15
N ASP A 70 17.09 0.28 -17.47
CA ASP A 70 16.62 0.33 -18.86
C ASP A 70 15.15 0.77 -18.95
N CYS A 71 14.76 1.37 -20.07
CA CYS A 71 13.37 1.62 -20.43
C CYS A 71 13.16 1.41 -21.93
N LYS A 72 12.21 0.56 -22.31
CA LYS A 72 11.95 0.22 -23.72
C LYS A 72 10.48 -0.08 -23.97
N VAL A 73 10.05 0.12 -25.22
CA VAL A 73 8.72 -0.32 -25.68
C VAL A 73 8.83 -1.73 -26.26
N VAL A 74 7.89 -2.61 -25.90
CA VAL A 74 7.78 -3.97 -26.46
C VAL A 74 6.91 -3.93 -27.72
N VAL A 75 7.45 -4.40 -28.85
CA VAL A 75 6.79 -4.32 -30.17
C VAL A 75 5.98 -5.58 -30.50
N GLY A 76 6.30 -6.73 -29.89
CA GLY A 76 5.76 -8.04 -30.25
C GLY A 76 4.43 -8.45 -29.59
N GLU A 77 3.99 -7.74 -28.54
CA GLU A 77 2.74 -8.06 -27.83
C GLU A 77 1.86 -6.80 -27.73
N SER A 78 0.78 -6.78 -28.53
CA SER A 78 -0.20 -5.69 -28.52
C SER A 78 -1.33 -6.02 -27.55
N VAL A 79 -1.23 -5.54 -26.31
CA VAL A 79 -2.34 -5.59 -25.34
C VAL A 79 -3.53 -4.74 -25.82
N ALA A 80 -3.26 -3.71 -26.62
CA ALA A 80 -4.27 -2.90 -27.30
C ALA A 80 -3.91 -2.71 -28.78
N ARG A 81 -4.92 -2.54 -29.66
CA ARG A 81 -4.72 -2.38 -31.12
C ARG A 81 -3.86 -1.17 -31.51
N GLN A 82 -3.82 -0.13 -30.68
CA GLN A 82 -3.13 1.14 -30.99
C GLN A 82 -1.98 1.48 -30.02
N HIS A 83 -2.02 0.99 -28.78
CA HIS A 83 -0.99 1.27 -27.75
C HIS A 83 -0.04 0.09 -27.57
N ARG A 84 1.23 0.40 -27.34
CA ARG A 84 2.32 -0.55 -27.08
C ARG A 84 2.81 -0.40 -25.65
N MET A 85 3.17 -1.52 -25.04
CA MET A 85 3.61 -1.53 -23.64
C MET A 85 4.99 -0.89 -23.47
N VAL A 86 5.11 -0.02 -22.46
CA VAL A 86 6.39 0.54 -21.99
C VAL A 86 6.87 -0.25 -20.78
N VAL A 87 8.10 -0.74 -20.83
CA VAL A 87 8.73 -1.54 -19.77
C VAL A 87 9.94 -0.80 -19.24
N CYS A 88 9.97 -0.57 -17.92
CA CYS A 88 11.11 -0.01 -17.21
C CYS A 88 11.74 -1.08 -16.29
N ARG A 89 13.04 -1.31 -16.44
CA ARG A 89 13.83 -2.18 -15.57
C ARG A 89 14.49 -1.34 -14.48
N MET A 90 14.09 -1.56 -13.23
CA MET A 90 14.68 -0.89 -12.07
C MET A 90 15.30 -1.91 -11.09
N THR A 91 16.44 -1.54 -10.52
CA THR A 91 17.15 -2.31 -9.50
C THR A 91 16.93 -1.63 -8.15
N LEU A 92 16.01 -2.17 -7.36
CA LEU A 92 15.75 -1.67 -6.01
C LEU A 92 16.79 -2.27 -5.05
N ILE A 93 17.79 -1.48 -4.67
CA ILE A 93 18.66 -1.84 -3.55
C ILE A 93 17.83 -1.66 -2.28
N GLY A 94 17.21 -2.74 -1.82
CA GLY A 94 16.41 -2.74 -0.61
C GLY A 94 17.26 -2.35 0.59
N CYS A 95 17.29 -1.07 0.96
CA CYS A 95 17.58 -0.69 2.33
C CYS A 95 16.51 -1.36 3.18
N LYS A 96 16.87 -2.48 3.83
CA LYS A 96 16.11 -3.03 4.93
C LYS A 96 16.04 -1.93 5.97
N LYS A 97 15.01 -1.07 5.90
CA LYS A 97 14.68 -0.17 6.99
C LYS A 97 14.48 -1.11 8.17
N LYS A 98 15.45 -1.16 9.08
CA LYS A 98 15.24 -1.74 10.40
C LYS A 98 14.04 -0.98 10.90
N ARG A 99 12.87 -1.63 10.97
CA ARG A 99 11.70 -1.04 11.65
C ARG A 99 12.26 -0.55 12.97
N SER A 100 12.21 0.77 13.19
CA SER A 100 12.58 1.33 14.49
C SER A 100 11.85 0.47 15.51
N LYS A 101 12.58 -0.11 16.46
CA LYS A 101 11.94 -0.83 17.57
C LYS A 101 11.00 0.19 18.17
N ILE A 102 9.70 0.06 17.91
CA ILE A 102 8.69 0.85 18.60
C ILE A 102 8.88 0.42 20.04
N GLU A 103 9.42 1.32 20.86
CA GLU A 103 9.60 1.08 22.28
C GLU A 103 8.22 1.09 22.90
N ILE A 104 7.59 -0.10 22.96
CA ILE A 104 6.30 -0.24 23.59
C ILE A 104 6.54 -0.07 25.09
N LYS A 105 6.12 1.09 25.61
CA LYS A 105 6.22 1.42 27.04
C LYS A 105 5.64 0.28 27.87
N LYS A 106 6.40 -0.16 28.88
CA LYS A 106 5.96 -1.17 29.85
C LYS A 106 4.69 -0.66 30.54
N LYS A 107 3.63 -1.47 30.56
CA LYS A 107 2.34 -1.13 31.18
C LYS A 107 2.07 -2.03 32.38
N THR A 108 1.45 -1.51 33.42
CA THR A 108 0.96 -2.30 34.56
C THR A 108 -0.10 -3.29 34.08
N LYS A 109 -0.06 -4.53 34.58
CA LYS A 109 -0.96 -5.61 34.15
C LYS A 109 -2.33 -5.54 34.86
N TRP A 110 -3.09 -4.47 34.61
CA TRP A 110 -4.37 -4.21 35.29
C TRP A 110 -5.40 -5.35 35.17
N TRP A 111 -5.37 -6.13 34.10
CA TRP A 111 -6.26 -7.28 33.91
C TRP A 111 -6.11 -8.38 34.97
N LYS A 112 -5.01 -8.41 35.72
CA LYS A 112 -4.85 -9.34 36.85
C LYS A 112 -5.79 -9.05 38.01
N LEU A 113 -6.37 -7.84 38.09
CA LEU A 113 -7.40 -7.50 39.08
C LEU A 113 -8.69 -8.29 38.90
N LYS A 114 -8.88 -8.96 37.76
CA LYS A 114 -10.00 -9.89 37.57
C LYS A 114 -9.89 -11.15 38.44
N LYS A 115 -8.70 -11.43 39.00
CA LYS A 115 -8.51 -12.51 39.97
C LYS A 115 -8.71 -11.95 41.38
N GLU A 116 -9.57 -12.60 42.15
CA GLU A 116 -9.92 -12.17 43.51
C GLU A 116 -8.67 -12.05 44.42
N GLU A 117 -7.81 -13.07 44.40
CA GLU A 117 -6.56 -13.11 45.19
C GLU A 117 -5.65 -11.90 44.92
N CYS A 118 -5.44 -11.55 43.65
CA CYS A 118 -4.62 -10.41 43.25
C CYS A 118 -5.30 -9.07 43.57
N CYS A 119 -6.62 -9.03 43.60
CA CYS A 119 -7.40 -7.85 43.96
C CYS A 119 -7.30 -7.57 45.46
N GLU A 120 -7.43 -8.59 46.29
CA GLU A 120 -7.31 -8.50 47.75
C GLU A 120 -5.89 -8.11 48.17
N GLU A 121 -4.87 -8.74 47.60
CA GLU A 121 -3.47 -8.40 47.86
C GLU A 121 -3.16 -6.95 47.47
N PHE A 122 -3.70 -6.49 46.33
CA PHE A 122 -3.56 -5.11 45.88
C PHE A 122 -4.26 -4.14 46.84
N ARG A 123 -5.49 -4.43 47.27
CA ARG A 123 -6.24 -3.60 48.23
C ARG A 123 -5.52 -3.51 49.58
N GLN A 124 -4.99 -4.62 50.08
CA GLN A 124 -4.28 -4.65 51.35
C GLN A 124 -2.99 -3.81 51.29
N LYS A 125 -2.18 -3.99 50.25
CA LYS A 125 -0.94 -3.21 50.05
C LYS A 125 -1.23 -1.74 49.76
N LEU A 126 -2.31 -1.43 49.06
CA LEU A 126 -2.71 -0.04 48.81
C LEU A 126 -3.17 0.64 50.11
N ARG A 127 -3.94 -0.04 50.96
CA ARG A 127 -4.31 0.47 52.29
C ARG A 127 -3.10 0.69 53.18
N GLN A 128 -2.12 -0.22 53.16
CA GLN A 128 -0.86 -0.06 53.89
C GLN A 128 -0.05 1.14 53.37
N ALA A 129 0.06 1.30 52.04
CA ALA A 129 0.79 2.40 51.42
C ALA A 129 0.15 3.78 51.66
N LEU A 130 -1.17 3.82 51.82
CA LEU A 130 -1.93 5.03 52.16
C LEU A 130 -2.14 5.20 53.68
N GLY A 131 -1.39 4.47 54.51
CA GLY A 131 -1.39 4.64 55.97
C GLY A 131 -2.72 4.30 56.66
N GLY A 132 -3.60 3.51 56.03
CA GLY A 132 -4.89 3.13 56.59
C GLY A 132 -5.92 4.27 56.68
N GLN A 133 -5.68 5.41 56.02
CA GLN A 133 -6.64 6.52 56.02
C GLN A 133 -7.91 6.15 55.25
N VAL A 134 -9.07 6.44 55.86
CA VAL A 134 -10.40 6.26 55.25
C VAL A 134 -10.68 7.34 54.20
N VAL A 135 -10.02 8.49 54.32
CA VAL A 135 -10.14 9.64 53.42
C VAL A 135 -8.84 9.79 52.63
N LEU A 136 -8.95 9.82 51.31
CA LEU A 136 -7.81 10.01 50.41
C LEU A 136 -7.27 11.44 50.55
N PRO A 137 -5.95 11.67 50.45
CA PRO A 137 -5.39 13.02 50.37
C PRO A 137 -6.02 13.81 49.21
N ASP A 138 -6.27 15.12 49.41
CA ASP A 138 -6.79 16.02 48.37
C ASP A 138 -5.84 16.15 47.15
N ASP A 139 -4.58 15.75 47.33
CA ASP A 139 -3.60 15.67 46.26
C ASP A 139 -3.73 14.38 45.44
N TRP A 140 -4.42 14.52 44.31
CA TRP A 140 -4.63 13.46 43.34
C TRP A 140 -3.34 12.96 42.69
N GLU A 141 -2.32 13.80 42.50
CA GLU A 141 -1.10 13.38 41.80
C GLU A 141 -0.32 12.38 42.66
N THR A 142 -0.13 12.73 43.93
CA THR A 142 0.52 11.85 44.92
C THR A 142 -0.28 10.55 45.11
N THR A 143 -1.60 10.63 45.22
CA THR A 143 -2.47 9.45 45.35
C THR A 143 -2.38 8.54 44.12
N ALA A 144 -2.41 9.13 42.91
CA ALA A 144 -2.32 8.38 41.66
C ALA A 144 -0.93 7.73 41.47
N GLU A 145 0.13 8.37 41.94
CA GLU A 145 1.48 7.79 41.93
C GLU A 145 1.58 6.56 42.85
N VAL A 146 1.07 6.65 44.08
CA VAL A 146 1.01 5.53 45.03
C VAL A 146 0.22 4.35 44.45
N ILE A 147 -0.92 4.62 43.81
CA ILE A 147 -1.74 3.60 43.13
C ILE A 147 -0.96 2.94 41.98
N ARG A 148 -0.30 3.73 41.13
CA ARG A 148 0.46 3.21 40.00
C ARG A 148 1.67 2.40 40.45
N GLU A 149 2.37 2.83 41.50
CA GLU A 149 3.53 2.13 42.03
C GLU A 149 3.14 0.83 42.72
N THR A 150 2.11 0.86 43.57
CA THR A 150 1.53 -0.35 44.18
C THR A 150 1.07 -1.33 43.10
N GLY A 151 0.43 -0.82 42.04
CA GLY A 151 -0.01 -1.64 40.91
C GLY A 151 1.15 -2.29 40.17
N ARG A 152 2.27 -1.57 39.99
CA ARG A 152 3.50 -2.12 39.39
C ARG A 152 4.13 -3.21 40.27
N LYS A 153 4.13 -3.03 41.60
CA LYS A 153 4.70 -3.98 42.57
C LYS A 153 3.88 -5.28 42.66
N VAL A 154 2.54 -5.18 42.75
CA VAL A 154 1.65 -6.33 42.95
C VAL A 154 1.31 -7.03 41.63
N LEU A 155 0.86 -6.27 40.63
CA LEU A 155 0.38 -6.86 39.37
C LEU A 155 1.56 -7.15 38.40
N GLY A 156 2.68 -6.47 38.61
CA GLY A 156 3.84 -6.52 37.72
C GLY A 156 3.68 -5.66 36.48
N VAL A 157 4.80 -5.46 35.77
CA VAL A 157 4.86 -4.73 34.50
C VAL A 157 4.89 -5.70 33.31
N SER A 158 4.30 -5.29 32.19
CA SER A 158 4.47 -5.99 30.91
C SER A 158 5.93 -5.89 30.46
N SER A 159 6.41 -6.90 29.73
CA SER A 159 7.80 -6.96 29.27
C SER A 159 8.16 -5.90 28.22
N GLY A 160 7.19 -5.10 27.75
CA GLY A 160 7.37 -4.13 26.67
C GLY A 160 7.67 -4.78 25.30
N ARG A 161 7.75 -6.11 25.23
CA ARG A 161 7.75 -6.82 23.96
C ARG A 161 6.31 -6.87 23.49
N ARG A 162 6.08 -6.56 22.21
CA ARG A 162 4.84 -6.94 21.53
C ARG A 162 4.69 -8.44 21.83
N LYS A 163 3.68 -8.82 22.62
CA LYS A 163 3.19 -10.19 22.54
C LYS A 163 2.79 -10.27 21.08
N GLU A 164 3.53 -11.03 20.29
CA GLU A 164 2.99 -11.42 19.01
C GLU A 164 1.74 -12.18 19.41
N ASP A 165 0.58 -11.52 19.36
CA ASP A 165 -0.70 -12.20 19.42
C ASP A 165 -0.72 -13.07 18.17
N LYS A 166 -0.14 -14.25 18.35
CA LYS A 166 0.12 -15.30 17.38
C LYS A 166 -0.48 -16.61 17.85
N GLU A 167 -1.43 -16.56 18.78
CA GLU A 167 -2.55 -17.50 18.68
C GLU A 167 -3.38 -17.03 17.50
N THR A 168 -2.81 -17.26 16.32
CA THR A 168 -3.54 -17.17 15.08
C THR A 168 -4.69 -18.15 15.25
N TRP A 169 -5.90 -17.77 14.89
CA TRP A 169 -7.14 -18.53 15.14
C TRP A 169 -7.13 -20.02 14.68
N TRP A 170 -6.11 -20.46 13.95
CA TRP A 170 -5.82 -21.84 13.55
C TRP A 170 -4.75 -22.56 14.40
N TRP A 171 -4.25 -21.94 15.47
CA TRP A 171 -3.19 -22.49 16.33
C TRP A 171 -3.74 -23.63 17.20
N ASN A 172 -3.07 -24.79 17.18
CA ASN A 172 -3.42 -25.95 17.98
C ASN A 172 -2.18 -26.53 18.69
N GLU A 173 -2.42 -27.38 19.70
CA GLU A 173 -1.34 -28.01 20.47
C GLU A 173 -0.43 -28.90 19.60
N GLU A 174 -1.00 -29.53 18.57
CA GLU A 174 -0.28 -30.41 17.63
C GLU A 174 0.72 -29.64 16.74
N VAL A 175 0.35 -28.44 16.25
CA VAL A 175 1.26 -27.54 15.54
C VAL A 175 2.34 -27.03 16.49
N GLN A 176 1.99 -26.75 17.74
CA GLN A 176 2.97 -26.29 18.73
C GLN A 176 4.02 -27.37 19.04
N ASP A 177 3.59 -28.60 19.34
CA ASP A 177 4.47 -29.73 19.61
C ASP A 177 5.34 -30.08 18.39
N SER A 178 4.77 -30.13 17.18
CA SER A 178 5.56 -30.37 15.96
C SER A 178 6.62 -29.29 15.71
N ILE A 179 6.32 -28.01 15.98
CA ILE A 179 7.30 -26.91 15.91
C ILE A 179 8.38 -27.06 16.97
N GLN A 180 8.04 -27.47 18.19
CA GLN A 180 9.00 -27.72 19.26
C GLN A 180 9.96 -28.86 18.88
N ARG A 181 9.44 -29.99 18.39
CA ARG A 181 10.26 -31.12 17.89
C ARG A 181 11.21 -30.69 16.77
N LYS A 182 10.72 -29.90 15.80
CA LYS A 182 11.58 -29.33 14.74
C LYS A 182 12.70 -28.44 15.30
N ARG A 183 12.40 -27.64 16.35
CA ARG A 183 13.42 -26.80 17.00
C ARG A 183 14.48 -27.63 17.72
N LEU A 184 14.09 -28.73 18.37
CA LEU A 184 15.03 -29.65 19.01
C LEU A 184 15.94 -30.33 17.98
N ALA A 185 15.39 -30.83 16.87
CA ALA A 185 16.18 -31.41 15.79
C ALA A 185 17.12 -30.40 15.13
N LYS A 186 16.70 -29.13 14.99
CA LYS A 186 17.58 -28.07 14.51
C LYS A 186 18.76 -27.83 15.46
N LYS A 187 18.52 -27.83 16.77
CA LYS A 187 19.59 -27.72 17.77
C LYS A 187 20.57 -28.89 17.70
N LYS A 188 20.08 -30.13 17.56
CA LYS A 188 20.91 -31.32 17.36
C LYS A 188 21.79 -31.18 16.11
N TRP A 189 21.20 -30.80 14.97
CA TRP A 189 21.94 -30.58 13.73
C TRP A 189 22.96 -29.43 13.85
N ASP A 190 22.65 -28.37 14.60
CA ASP A 190 23.58 -27.25 14.80
C ASP A 190 24.81 -27.65 15.63
N ILE A 191 24.71 -28.67 16.49
CA ILE A 191 25.82 -29.19 17.30
C ILE A 191 26.63 -30.21 16.51
N ASP A 192 26.01 -31.28 16.01
CA ASP A 192 26.74 -32.43 15.47
C ASP A 192 27.05 -32.30 13.96
N ARG A 193 26.30 -31.46 13.24
CA ARG A 193 26.40 -31.22 11.78
C ARG A 193 26.46 -32.47 10.88
N THR A 194 25.96 -33.60 11.36
CA THR A 194 25.85 -34.84 10.59
C THR A 194 24.73 -34.78 9.54
N GLU A 195 24.82 -35.61 8.49
CA GLU A 195 23.81 -35.65 7.42
C GLU A 195 22.53 -36.34 7.91
N GLU A 196 22.62 -37.30 8.85
CA GLU A 196 21.45 -37.92 9.49
C GLU A 196 20.62 -36.88 10.26
N ASN A 197 21.26 -36.03 11.06
CA ASN A 197 20.57 -34.97 11.81
C ASN A 197 19.99 -33.90 10.87
N ARG A 198 20.65 -33.64 9.74
CA ARG A 198 20.12 -32.75 8.70
C ARG A 198 18.85 -33.33 8.06
N GLN A 199 18.85 -34.63 7.79
CA GLN A 199 17.71 -35.34 7.23
C GLN A 199 16.53 -35.37 8.21
N GLU A 200 16.77 -35.69 9.49
CA GLU A 200 15.76 -35.66 10.55
C GLU A 200 15.13 -34.25 10.68
N TYR A 201 15.95 -33.19 10.64
CA TYR A 201 15.46 -31.81 10.64
C TYR A 201 14.59 -31.49 9.42
N LYS A 202 14.97 -31.92 8.21
CA LYS A 202 14.17 -31.70 6.99
C LYS A 202 12.83 -32.42 7.09
N GLU A 203 12.81 -33.67 7.53
CA GLU A 203 11.59 -34.46 7.68
C GLU A 203 10.62 -33.81 8.67
N LEU A 204 11.13 -33.36 9.83
CA LEU A 204 10.35 -32.61 10.81
C LEU A 204 9.88 -31.26 10.27
N GLN A 205 10.69 -30.59 9.44
CA GLN A 205 10.27 -29.36 8.75
C GLN A 205 9.11 -29.63 7.79
N HIS A 206 9.15 -30.70 7.01
CA HIS A 206 8.03 -31.11 6.15
C HIS A 206 6.80 -31.51 6.96
N ARG A 207 6.99 -32.22 8.08
CA ARG A 207 5.90 -32.58 9.00
C ARG A 207 5.20 -31.34 9.56
N VAL A 208 5.96 -30.35 10.04
CA VAL A 208 5.42 -29.07 10.50
C VAL A 208 4.63 -28.35 9.40
N LYS A 209 5.13 -28.34 8.15
CA LYS A 209 4.38 -27.73 7.03
C LYS A 209 3.03 -28.43 6.82
N ARG A 210 2.98 -29.76 6.91
CA ARG A 210 1.75 -30.55 6.78
C ARG A 210 0.79 -30.26 7.93
N GLU A 211 1.26 -30.27 9.18
CA GLU A 211 0.40 -30.01 10.34
C GLU A 211 -0.16 -28.57 10.35
N VAL A 212 0.65 -27.58 9.97
CA VAL A 212 0.17 -26.20 9.79
C VAL A 212 -0.88 -26.14 8.68
N SER A 213 -0.71 -26.89 7.59
CA SER A 213 -1.70 -26.93 6.51
C SER A 213 -3.01 -27.56 6.97
N LYS A 214 -2.96 -28.69 7.69
CA LYS A 214 -4.13 -29.35 8.26
C LYS A 214 -4.86 -28.47 9.26
N ALA A 215 -4.12 -27.84 10.18
CA ALA A 215 -4.72 -26.96 11.19
C ALA A 215 -5.41 -25.75 10.55
N LYS A 216 -4.79 -25.16 9.51
CA LYS A 216 -5.43 -24.10 8.72
C LYS A 216 -6.68 -24.59 8.01
N GLN A 217 -6.62 -25.76 7.36
CA GLN A 217 -7.76 -26.33 6.65
C GLN A 217 -8.92 -26.57 7.61
N LYS A 218 -8.67 -27.25 8.73
CA LYS A 218 -9.67 -27.52 9.77
C LYS A 218 -10.31 -26.23 10.28
N ALA A 219 -9.49 -25.21 10.56
CA ALA A 219 -10.00 -23.93 11.00
C ALA A 219 -10.88 -23.27 9.91
N TYR A 220 -10.47 -23.32 8.64
CA TYR A 220 -11.32 -22.85 7.54
C TYR A 220 -12.62 -23.64 7.44
N ASP A 221 -12.59 -24.96 7.59
CA ASP A 221 -13.79 -25.80 7.55
C ASP A 221 -14.75 -25.43 8.69
N GLU A 222 -14.25 -25.25 9.93
CA GLU A 222 -15.03 -24.76 11.07
C GLU A 222 -15.60 -23.35 10.84
N LEU A 223 -14.81 -22.48 10.20
CA LEU A 223 -15.27 -21.15 9.80
C LEU A 223 -16.42 -21.25 8.78
N TYR A 224 -16.29 -22.12 7.76
CA TYR A 224 -17.32 -22.35 6.75
C TYR A 224 -18.62 -22.89 7.36
N THR A 225 -18.55 -23.90 8.24
CA THR A 225 -19.74 -24.42 8.95
C THR A 225 -20.43 -23.34 9.78
N ARG A 226 -19.65 -22.39 10.34
CA ARG A 226 -20.21 -21.26 11.10
C ARG A 226 -20.85 -20.21 10.19
N LEU A 227 -20.40 -20.06 8.94
CA LEU A 227 -21.00 -19.15 7.96
C LEU A 227 -22.43 -19.54 7.56
N ASP A 228 -22.82 -20.82 7.71
CA ASP A 228 -24.19 -21.29 7.50
C ASP A 228 -25.18 -20.82 8.58
N THR A 229 -24.69 -20.13 9.62
CA THR A 229 -25.51 -19.52 10.67
C THR A 229 -25.67 -18.01 10.46
N ARG A 230 -26.80 -17.45 10.92
CA ARG A 230 -27.10 -16.00 10.83
C ARG A 230 -26.06 -15.09 11.52
N GLU A 231 -25.28 -15.65 12.45
CA GLU A 231 -24.18 -14.95 13.13
C GLU A 231 -22.89 -14.96 12.30
N GLY A 232 -22.62 -16.03 11.55
CA GLY A 232 -21.47 -16.15 10.65
C GLY A 232 -21.52 -15.22 9.45
N GLU A 233 -22.71 -14.87 8.95
CA GLU A 233 -22.90 -13.90 7.86
C GLU A 233 -22.22 -12.54 8.19
N LYS A 234 -22.31 -12.09 9.46
CA LYS A 234 -21.67 -10.84 9.93
C LYS A 234 -20.13 -10.93 9.92
N ASP A 235 -19.57 -12.11 10.16
CA ASP A 235 -18.13 -12.35 10.10
C ASP A 235 -17.62 -12.33 8.66
N LEU A 236 -18.41 -12.81 7.69
CA LEU A 236 -18.09 -12.72 6.26
C LEU A 236 -18.01 -11.27 5.79
N TYR A 237 -18.98 -10.43 6.15
CA TYR A 237 -18.95 -9.00 5.82
C TYR A 237 -17.78 -8.27 6.52
N ARG A 238 -17.33 -8.75 7.68
CA ARG A 238 -16.15 -8.21 8.37
C ARG A 238 -14.86 -8.58 7.61
N LEU A 239 -14.73 -9.85 7.19
CA LEU A 239 -13.61 -10.35 6.40
C LEU A 239 -13.53 -9.67 5.02
N ALA A 240 -14.66 -9.49 4.34
CA ALA A 240 -14.74 -8.77 3.07
C ALA A 240 -14.31 -7.30 3.21
N ARG A 241 -14.80 -6.59 4.25
CA ARG A 241 -14.40 -5.21 4.55
C ARG A 241 -12.93 -5.08 4.95
N GLN A 242 -12.33 -6.11 5.52
CA GLN A 242 -10.90 -6.11 5.85
C GLN A 242 -10.05 -6.30 4.59
N ARG A 243 -10.43 -7.24 3.71
CA ARG A 243 -9.78 -7.43 2.40
C ARG A 243 -9.88 -6.20 1.50
N ASP A 244 -11.04 -5.53 1.46
CA ASP A 244 -11.22 -4.27 0.73
C ASP A 244 -10.30 -3.16 1.25
N ARG A 245 -10.10 -3.06 2.57
CA ARG A 245 -9.16 -2.11 3.17
C ARG A 245 -7.69 -2.44 2.90
N ASP A 246 -7.35 -3.72 2.90
CA ASP A 246 -5.98 -4.20 2.66
C ASP A 246 -5.59 -4.14 1.17
N GLY A 247 -6.58 -4.18 0.26
CA GLY A 247 -6.39 -4.08 -1.20
C GLY A 247 -6.38 -2.65 -1.76
N LYS A 248 -6.65 -1.63 -0.93
CA LYS A 248 -6.60 -0.22 -1.34
C LYS A 248 -5.19 0.34 -1.17
N ASP A 249 -4.47 0.50 -2.28
CA ASP A 249 -3.12 1.11 -2.33
C ASP A 249 -3.09 2.59 -1.87
N VAL A 250 -4.25 3.24 -1.81
CA VAL A 250 -4.42 4.62 -1.38
C VAL A 250 -5.48 4.66 -0.28
N GLN A 251 -5.03 4.70 0.98
CA GLN A 251 -5.90 4.79 2.16
C GLN A 251 -6.34 6.22 2.48
N GLN A 252 -5.76 7.24 1.82
CA GLN A 252 -6.10 8.65 2.04
C GLN A 252 -6.45 9.34 0.73
N LEU A 253 -7.55 10.09 0.75
CA LEU A 253 -8.06 10.86 -0.38
C LEU A 253 -6.99 11.81 -0.91
N ARG A 254 -6.65 11.68 -2.20
CA ARG A 254 -5.85 12.68 -2.91
C ARG A 254 -6.71 13.92 -3.01
N VAL A 255 -6.27 14.94 -2.29
CA VAL A 255 -6.84 16.27 -2.26
C VAL A 255 -6.73 16.87 -3.67
N ILE A 256 -7.87 17.18 -4.31
CA ILE A 256 -7.92 17.76 -5.67
C ILE A 256 -8.58 19.13 -5.60
N LYS A 257 -8.10 20.09 -6.40
CA LYS A 257 -8.73 21.41 -6.48
C LYS A 257 -9.87 21.41 -7.50
N ASP A 258 -10.98 22.08 -7.16
CA ASP A 258 -12.06 22.36 -8.10
C ASP A 258 -11.67 23.48 -9.08
N ARG A 259 -12.62 23.86 -9.94
CA ARG A 259 -12.44 24.87 -10.99
C ARG A 259 -12.12 26.25 -10.43
N ASP A 260 -12.59 26.54 -9.21
CA ASP A 260 -12.39 27.80 -8.49
C ASP A 260 -11.16 27.76 -7.57
N GLY A 261 -10.36 26.69 -7.64
CA GLY A 261 -9.13 26.52 -6.86
C GLY A 261 -9.36 26.07 -5.41
N ARG A 262 -10.59 25.75 -5.00
CA ARG A 262 -10.90 25.24 -3.67
C ARG A 262 -10.59 23.76 -3.57
N VAL A 263 -10.14 23.37 -2.39
CA VAL A 263 -9.64 22.03 -2.12
C VAL A 263 -10.78 21.07 -1.78
N LEU A 264 -10.96 20.03 -2.61
CA LEU A 264 -11.91 18.94 -2.40
C LEU A 264 -11.27 17.80 -1.63
N THR A 265 -11.94 17.39 -0.54
CA THR A 265 -11.44 16.38 0.41
C THR A 265 -12.33 15.14 0.51
N SER A 266 -13.52 15.14 -0.11
CA SER A 266 -14.46 14.00 -0.10
C SER A 266 -14.40 13.18 -1.40
N GLU A 267 -14.48 11.86 -1.29
CA GLU A 267 -14.32 10.88 -2.38
C GLU A 267 -15.28 11.13 -3.54
N LYS A 268 -16.56 11.36 -3.24
CA LYS A 268 -17.60 11.61 -4.24
C LYS A 268 -17.33 12.90 -5.02
N SER A 269 -16.90 13.95 -4.34
CA SER A 269 -16.54 15.24 -4.96
C SER A 269 -15.28 15.14 -5.81
N VAL A 270 -14.27 14.36 -5.37
CA VAL A 270 -13.06 14.10 -6.15
C VAL A 270 -13.41 13.34 -7.44
N GLN A 271 -14.19 12.27 -7.35
CA GLN A 271 -14.64 11.51 -8.52
C GLN A 271 -15.50 12.35 -9.48
N ARG A 272 -16.38 13.22 -8.94
CA ARG A 272 -17.18 14.14 -9.75
C ARG A 272 -16.30 15.16 -10.47
N ARG A 273 -15.30 15.74 -9.79
CA ARG A 273 -14.34 16.66 -10.42
C ARG A 273 -13.54 15.99 -11.54
N TRP A 274 -13.16 14.72 -11.36
CA TRP A 274 -12.52 13.92 -12.41
C TRP A 274 -13.45 13.68 -13.60
N LYS A 275 -14.72 13.36 -13.33
CA LYS A 275 -15.74 13.18 -14.36
C LYS A 275 -15.96 14.48 -15.15
N GLU A 276 -16.17 15.60 -14.45
CA GLU A 276 -16.31 16.94 -15.05
C GLU A 276 -15.08 17.33 -15.89
N TYR A 277 -13.86 17.07 -15.40
CA TYR A 277 -12.64 17.34 -16.17
C TYR A 277 -12.59 16.56 -17.49
N PHE A 278 -12.92 15.27 -17.46
CA PHE A 278 -12.91 14.45 -18.67
C PHE A 278 -14.11 14.70 -19.57
N GLU A 279 -15.27 15.05 -19.01
CA GLU A 279 -16.44 15.45 -19.78
C GLU A 279 -16.17 16.80 -20.47
N GLU A 280 -15.62 17.81 -19.79
CA GLU A 280 -15.20 19.06 -20.44
C GLU A 280 -14.15 18.82 -21.53
N LEU A 281 -13.16 17.96 -21.27
CA LEU A 281 -12.14 17.57 -22.25
C LEU A 281 -12.73 16.88 -23.49
N MET A 282 -13.90 16.25 -23.37
CA MET A 282 -14.53 15.44 -24.42
C MET A 282 -15.82 16.06 -25.00
N ILE A 283 -16.39 17.09 -24.36
CA ILE A 283 -17.61 17.81 -24.75
C ILE A 283 -17.29 19.14 -25.44
N GLU A 284 -16.10 19.72 -25.27
CA GLU A 284 -15.66 20.80 -26.16
C GLU A 284 -15.65 20.29 -27.60
N GLU A 285 -16.79 20.46 -28.28
CA GLU A 285 -16.94 20.39 -29.72
C GLU A 285 -15.85 21.30 -30.25
N ASN A 286 -14.83 20.66 -30.81
CA ASN A 286 -13.65 21.30 -31.35
C ASN A 286 -14.13 22.50 -32.18
N GLU A 287 -13.86 23.74 -31.73
CA GLU A 287 -14.14 24.97 -32.49
C GLU A 287 -13.59 24.88 -33.95
N ARG A 288 -12.66 23.95 -34.16
CA ARG A 288 -12.15 23.47 -35.45
C ARG A 288 -13.22 23.03 -36.46
N GLU A 289 -14.33 22.38 -36.06
CA GLU A 289 -15.37 21.98 -37.03
C GLU A 289 -16.21 23.17 -37.54
N LYS A 290 -16.45 24.19 -36.70
CA LYS A 290 -17.17 25.40 -37.11
C LYS A 290 -16.36 26.24 -38.10
N VAL A 291 -15.05 26.35 -37.85
CA VAL A 291 -14.12 27.09 -38.72
C VAL A 291 -13.94 26.36 -40.06
N GLU A 292 -13.90 25.02 -40.06
CA GLU A 292 -13.80 24.21 -41.28
C GLU A 292 -15.09 24.29 -42.12
N ARG A 293 -16.28 24.25 -41.51
CA ARG A 293 -17.56 24.49 -42.22
C ARG A 293 -17.68 25.91 -42.79
N GLN A 294 -17.19 26.93 -42.08
CA GLN A 294 -17.15 28.30 -42.60
C GLN A 294 -16.13 28.48 -43.73
N LEU A 295 -14.98 27.80 -43.68
CA LEU A 295 -13.97 27.82 -44.74
C LEU A 295 -14.43 27.06 -46.00
N VAL A 296 -15.16 25.96 -45.85
CA VAL A 296 -15.78 25.21 -46.97
C VAL A 296 -16.85 26.04 -47.68
N LEU A 297 -17.67 26.80 -46.93
CA LEU A 297 -18.66 27.73 -47.51
C LEU A 297 -18.02 28.96 -48.18
N ARG A 298 -16.86 29.40 -47.68
CA ARG A 298 -16.09 30.51 -48.28
C ARG A 298 -15.39 30.07 -49.57
N THR A 299 -14.86 28.86 -49.63
CA THR A 299 -14.12 28.31 -50.78
C THR A 299 -15.04 27.84 -51.92
N SER A 300 -16.28 27.45 -51.62
CA SER A 300 -17.28 27.13 -52.65
C SER A 300 -17.81 28.37 -53.38
N ARG A 301 -17.74 29.56 -52.78
CA ARG A 301 -18.05 30.85 -53.44
C ARG A 301 -16.97 31.33 -54.41
N TRP A 302 -15.73 30.85 -54.27
CA TRP A 302 -14.61 31.18 -55.18
C TRP A 302 -14.53 30.26 -56.41
N ARG A 303 -15.18 29.08 -56.39
CA ARG A 303 -15.15 28.12 -57.51
C ARG A 303 -16.23 28.33 -58.57
N SER A 304 -17.21 29.20 -58.34
CA SER A 304 -18.31 29.46 -59.29
C SER A 304 -18.14 30.75 -60.11
N GLY A 305 -17.01 31.46 -59.99
CA GLY A 305 -16.78 32.77 -60.61
C GLY A 305 -15.64 32.80 -61.63
N SER A 306 -15.30 31.69 -62.28
CA SER A 306 -14.28 31.67 -63.33
C SER A 306 -14.70 30.72 -64.45
N VAL A 307 -15.58 31.23 -65.32
CA VAL A 307 -15.78 30.79 -66.72
C VAL A 307 -15.80 32.06 -67.56
#